data_AF-A0A6M3L3Q1-F1
#
_entry.id   AF-A0A6M3L3Q1-F1
#
_cell.length_a   1.000
_cell.length_b   1.000
_cell.length_c   1.000
_cell.angle_alpha   90.00
_cell.angle_beta   90.00
_cell.angle_gamma   90.00
#
_symmetry.space_group_name_H-M   'P 1'
#
loop_
_entity.id
_entity.type
_entity.pdbx_description
1 polymer ?
#
loop_
_entity_poly.entity_id
_entity_poly.type
_entity_poly.pdbx_seq_one_letter_code
_entity_poly.pdbx_strand_id
1 'polypeptide(L)' 'MRKYYEALEIVSMDEEIESVRIDITDMTDEEKATTLAAIKDIMSGKTYKLTEHICYHDGIPPNKSCEVKEL' A
#
# COMPACT_ATOMS: atom_id res chain seq x y z
N MET A 1 5.55 -10.90 -10.21
CA MET A 1 4.44 -10.35 -9.38
C MET A 1 5.06 -9.64 -8.19
N ARG A 2 4.68 -8.39 -7.94
CA ARG A 2 5.14 -7.60 -6.78
C ARG A 2 3.96 -7.19 -5.91
N LYS A 3 4.19 -7.06 -4.61
CA LYS A 3 3.17 -6.65 -3.64
C LYS A 3 3.61 -5.39 -2.90
N TYR A 4 2.69 -4.47 -2.66
CA TYR A 4 2.95 -3.24 -1.93
C TYR A 4 1.86 -2.99 -0.90
N TYR A 5 2.23 -2.43 0.25
CA TYR A 5 1.30 -1.65 1.05
C TYR A 5 1.46 -0.18 0.69
N GLU A 6 0.34 0.49 0.44
CA GLU A 6 0.25 1.91 0.12
C GLU A 6 -0.77 2.56 1.04
N ALA A 7 -0.33 3.54 1.83
CA ALA A 7 -1.19 4.45 2.56
C ALA A 7 -1.17 5.82 1.88
N LEU A 8 -2.36 6.34 1.58
CA LEU A 8 -2.54 7.64 0.94
C LEU A 8 -3.36 8.53 1.85
N GLU A 9 -2.81 9.68 2.24
CA GLU A 9 -3.55 10.67 3.00
C GLU A 9 -4.72 11.22 2.17
N ILE A 10 -5.88 11.35 2.80
CA ILE A 10 -7.07 11.95 2.21
C ILE A 10 -7.12 13.38 2.72
N VAL A 11 -6.52 14.28 1.94
CA VAL A 11 -6.53 15.72 2.22
C VAL A 11 -7.47 16.46 1.26
N SER A 12 -7.81 17.69 1.62
CA SER A 12 -8.61 18.57 0.76
C SER A 12 -7.76 19.09 -0.42
N MET A 13 -8.40 19.59 -1.50
CA MET A 13 -7.78 19.86 -2.81
C MET A 13 -6.55 20.79 -2.85
N ASP A 14 -6.17 21.42 -1.73
CA ASP A 14 -5.09 22.41 -1.64
C ASP A 14 -3.89 21.97 -0.77
N GLU A 15 -3.87 20.72 -0.30
CA GLU A 15 -2.82 20.21 0.61
C GLU A 15 -1.89 19.20 -0.09
N GLU A 16 -0.62 19.17 0.34
CA GLU A 16 0.34 18.16 -0.11
C GLU A 16 -0.12 16.77 0.36
N ILE A 17 -0.37 15.87 -0.58
CA ILE A 17 -0.79 14.50 -0.28
C ILE A 17 0.43 13.70 0.19
N GLU A 18 0.49 13.37 1.48
CA GLU A 18 1.49 12.41 1.95
C GLU A 18 1.06 10.98 1.57
N SER A 19 2.01 10.22 1.05
CA SER A 19 1.82 8.81 0.73
C SER A 19 3.01 7.99 1.18
N VAL A 20 2.72 6.80 1.71
CA VAL A 20 3.72 5.82 2.11
C VAL A 20 3.49 4.57 1.30
N ARG A 21 4.50 4.16 0.52
CA ARG A 21 4.46 2.92 -0.24
C ARG A 21 5.65 2.04 0.09
N ILE A 22 5.39 0.79 0.49
CA ILE A 22 6.41 -0.17 0.92
C ILE A 22 6.26 -1.46 0.11
N ASP A 23 7.36 -1.96 -0.46
CA ASP A 23 7.41 -3.26 -1.14
C ASP A 23 7.41 -4.39 -0.10
N ILE A 24 6.43 -5.28 -0.20
CA ILE A 24 6.23 -6.41 0.71
C ILE A 24 6.32 -7.76 -0.01
N THR A 25 6.86 -7.77 -1.24
CA THR A 25 6.84 -8.93 -2.13
C THR A 25 7.41 -10.19 -1.48
N ASP A 26 8.56 -10.05 -0.83
CA ASP A 26 9.32 -11.17 -0.24
C ASP A 26 9.20 -11.22 1.29
N MET A 27 8.27 -10.44 1.88
CA MET A 27 8.06 -10.41 3.32
C MET A 27 7.23 -11.59 3.81
N THR A 28 7.62 -12.13 4.95
CA THR A 28 6.81 -13.06 5.76
C THR A 28 5.58 -12.36 6.32
N ASP A 29 4.61 -13.14 6.83
CA ASP A 29 3.39 -12.55 7.39
C ASP A 29 3.64 -11.76 8.69
N GLU A 30 4.66 -12.14 9.46
CA GLU A 30 5.10 -11.39 10.65
C GLU A 30 5.72 -10.04 10.26
N GLU A 31 6.58 -10.02 9.23
CA GLU A 31 7.15 -8.79 8.69
C GLU A 31 6.06 -7.88 8.12
N LYS A 32 5.12 -8.43 7.35
CA LYS A 32 3.97 -7.66 6.85
C LYS A 32 3.15 -7.05 7.98
N ALA A 33 2.88 -7.79 9.05
CA ALA A 33 2.14 -7.26 10.20
C ALA A 33 2.91 -6.11 10.89
N THR A 34 4.23 -6.22 10.98
CA THR A 34 5.10 -5.18 11.54
C THR A 34 5.14 -3.94 10.64
N THR A 35 5.29 -4.12 9.33
CA THR A 35 5.23 -3.05 8.33
C THR A 35 3.87 -2.35 8.35
N LEU A 36 2.78 -3.12 8.44
CA LEU A 36 1.43 -2.59 8.55
C LEU A 36 1.26 -1.73 9.81
N ALA A 37 1.77 -2.19 10.95
CA ALA A 37 1.75 -1.42 12.19
C ALA A 37 2.55 -0.11 12.05
N ALA A 38 3.74 -0.16 11.43
CA ALA A 38 4.55 1.02 11.20
C ALA A 38 3.86 2.04 10.27
N ILE A 39 3.19 1.59 9.21
CA ILE A 39 2.41 2.48 8.33
C ILE A 39 1.27 3.15 9.12
N LYS A 40 0.56 2.40 9.96
CA LYS A 40 -0.53 2.96 10.80
C LYS A 40 -0.02 3.99 11.81
N ASP A 41 1.19 3.79 12.34
CA ASP A 41 1.85 4.73 13.25
C ASP A 41 2.27 6.02 12.52
N ILE A 42 2.88 5.91 11.34
CA ILE A 42 3.26 7.07 10.51
C ILE A 42 2.04 7.90 10.14
N MET A 43 0.93 7.24 9.78
CA MET A 43 -0.32 7.90 9.39
C MET A 43 -1.23 8.20 10.59
N SER A 44 -0.72 8.04 11.82
CA SER A 44 -1.49 8.29 13.03
C SER A 44 -1.90 9.75 13.11
N GLY A 45 -3.16 10.00 13.44
CA GLY A 45 -3.74 11.35 13.49
C GLY A 45 -4.16 11.92 12.13
N LYS A 46 -3.96 11.18 11.04
CA LYS A 46 -4.37 11.58 9.69
C LYS A 46 -5.57 10.77 9.22
N THR A 47 -6.35 11.34 8.30
CA THR A 47 -7.35 10.58 7.56
C THR A 47 -6.66 10.00 6.33
N TYR A 48 -6.61 8.68 6.20
CA TYR A 48 -5.91 8.04 5.10
C TYR A 48 -6.64 6.78 4.62
N LYS A 49 -6.32 6.37 3.39
CA LYS A 49 -6.73 5.10 2.81
C LYS A 49 -5.53 4.17 2.78
N LEU A 50 -5.70 2.95 3.27
CA LEU A 50 -4.68 1.91 3.19
C LEU A 50 -5.09 0.85 2.17
N THR A 51 -4.14 0.47 1.31
CA THR A 51 -4.37 -0.48 0.25
C THR A 51 -3.19 -1.44 0.07
N GLU A 52 -3.49 -2.67 -0.32
CA GLU A 52 -2.54 -3.65 -0.82
C GLU A 52 -2.58 -3.65 -2.36
N HIS A 53 -1.46 -3.35 -3.00
CA HIS A 53 -1.31 -3.42 -4.45
C HIS A 53 -0.59 -4.71 -4.83
N ILE A 54 -1.17 -5.48 -5.74
CA ILE A 54 -0.58 -6.67 -6.34
C ILE A 54 -0.33 -6.36 -7.82
N CYS A 55 0.92 -6.09 -8.18
CA CYS A 55 1.33 -5.74 -9.53
C CYS A 55 1.81 -6.99 -10.30
N TYR A 56 1.25 -7.21 -11.49
CA TYR A 56 1.53 -8.40 -12.33
C TYR A 56 2.41 -8.07 -13.54
N HIS A 57 3.39 -7.18 -13.38
CA HIS A 57 4.25 -6.67 -14.47
C HIS A 57 4.97 -7.76 -15.29
N ASP A 58 5.14 -8.96 -14.73
CA ASP A 58 5.88 -10.07 -15.34
C ASP A 58 4.99 -11.23 -15.83
N GLY A 59 3.66 -11.04 -15.89
CA GLY A 59 2.76 -11.98 -16.54
C GLY A 59 1.79 -12.72 -15.62
N ILE A 60 0.58 -12.84 -16.17
CA ILE A 60 -0.61 -13.54 -15.69
C ILE A 60 -1.33 -12.89 -14.49
N PRO A 61 -2.61 -12.50 -14.66
CA PRO A 61 -3.37 -12.58 -15.91
C PRO A 61 -2.92 -11.52 -16.92
N PRO A 62 -2.83 -11.86 -18.23
CA PRO A 62 -2.26 -11.00 -19.28
C PRO A 62 -2.96 -9.65 -19.48
N ASN A 63 -4.12 -9.43 -18.84
CA ASN A 63 -4.92 -8.22 -18.91
C ASN A 63 -5.08 -7.49 -17.56
N LYS A 64 -4.33 -7.85 -16.51
CA LYS A 64 -4.31 -7.06 -15.27
C LYS A 64 -2.91 -6.54 -15.02
N SER A 65 -2.77 -5.22 -15.00
CA SER A 65 -1.54 -4.56 -14.58
C SER A 65 -1.38 -4.62 -13.06
N CYS A 66 -2.47 -4.32 -12.33
CA CYS A 66 -2.50 -4.28 -10.88
C CYS A 66 -3.87 -4.71 -10.33
N GLU A 67 -3.88 -5.42 -9.21
CA GLU A 67 -5.04 -5.52 -8.32
C GLU A 67 -4.79 -4.65 -7.09
N VAL A 68 -5.81 -3.90 -6.66
CA VAL A 68 -5.73 -3.05 -5.45
C VAL A 68 -6.83 -3.48 -4.50
N LYS A 69 -6.45 -3.80 -3.27
CA LYS A 69 -7.38 -4.25 -2.23
C LYS A 69 -7.29 -3.30 -1.04
N GLU A 70 -8.42 -2.75 -0.61
CA GLU A 70 -8.48 -1.94 0.63
C GLU A 70 -8.34 -2.84 1.86
N LEU A 71 -7.57 -2.38 2.86
CA LEU A 71 -7.23 -3.11 4.08
C LEU A 71 -7.93 -2.55 5.33
#